data_AF-A0A813BCH9-F1
#
_entry.id   AF-A0A813BCH9-F1
#
_cell.length_a   1.000
_cell.length_b   1.000
_cell.length_c   1.000
_cell.angle_alpha   90.00
_cell.angle_beta   90.00
_cell.angle_gamma   90.00
#
_symmetry.space_group_name_H-M   'P 1'
#
loop_
_entity.id
_entity.type
_entity.pdbx_description
1 polymer ?
#
loop_
_entity_poly.entity_id
_entity_poly.type
_entity_poly.pdbx_seq_one_letter_code
_entity_poly.pdbx_strand_id
1 'polypeptide(L)'
;MCPLFSLEGLTQDTWSIDIMHTWHLGPMQQFISLAIHSFIASGVFSPRAANMEAADVRELALLAIKAELFQFYRQLRRDDPAWKEKGSEVWNLTLGMLGSADSLQLSAKAAESHGLLRFVLWMLHKYKSDFASQPPALARKLALLTAAGEAAVAMDEVLQQENRQFKRLDCQTLLQQYLRFLSLYLKAGGVWRPKCHLLVHMVQRALDRGNPRLYSTYRDETLNGVIAKIARSAHRRTWSNVIHFKCNILHEKNLKAYLETQGQ
;
A
#
# COMPACT_ATOMS: atom_id res chain seq x y z
N MET A 1 -28.89 8.41 -10.41
CA MET A 1 -27.74 9.32 -10.29
C MET A 1 -27.35 9.41 -8.82
N CYS A 2 -26.07 9.38 -8.44
CA CYS A 2 -25.66 9.46 -7.03
C CYS A 2 -26.08 10.82 -6.44
N PRO A 3 -26.84 10.89 -5.32
CA PRO A 3 -27.24 12.16 -4.69
C PRO A 3 -26.07 13.06 -4.29
N LEU A 4 -24.86 12.50 -4.17
CA LEU A 4 -23.66 13.29 -3.90
C LEU A 4 -23.27 14.20 -5.08
N PHE A 5 -23.57 13.79 -6.31
CA PHE A 5 -23.26 14.55 -7.54
C PHE A 5 -24.37 15.53 -7.93
N SER A 6 -25.48 15.58 -7.18
CA SER A 6 -26.48 16.65 -7.32
C SER A 6 -26.14 17.90 -6.49
N LEU A 7 -25.07 17.86 -5.69
CA LEU A 7 -24.59 19.02 -4.95
C LEU A 7 -23.72 19.88 -5.87
N GLU A 8 -24.01 21.19 -5.92
CA GLU A 8 -23.27 22.14 -6.73
C GLU A 8 -21.80 22.21 -6.29
N GLY A 9 -20.88 22.18 -7.25
CA GLY A 9 -19.44 22.14 -6.98
C GLY A 9 -18.89 20.76 -6.56
N LEU A 10 -19.72 19.73 -6.38
CA LEU A 10 -19.27 18.35 -6.10
C LEU A 10 -19.34 17.48 -7.37
N THR A 11 -18.22 17.43 -8.09
CA THR A 11 -18.04 16.55 -9.25
C THR A 11 -17.06 15.42 -8.92
N GLN A 12 -16.90 14.45 -9.83
CA GLN A 12 -15.85 13.43 -9.67
C GLN A 12 -14.45 14.05 -9.57
N ASP A 13 -14.26 15.26 -10.11
CA ASP A 13 -12.98 15.98 -10.14
C ASP A 13 -12.68 16.75 -8.87
N THR A 14 -13.66 16.91 -7.98
CA THR A 14 -13.45 17.54 -6.68
C THR A 14 -12.96 16.57 -5.62
N TRP A 15 -12.98 15.26 -5.91
CA TRP A 15 -12.47 14.25 -4.99
C TRP A 15 -10.95 14.15 -5.11
N SER A 16 -10.26 14.35 -3.99
CA SER A 16 -8.82 14.10 -3.92
C SER A 16 -8.56 12.61 -3.83
N ILE A 17 -7.83 12.07 -4.81
CA ILE A 17 -7.41 10.67 -4.80
C ILE A 17 -6.13 10.60 -3.99
N ASP A 18 -6.18 9.90 -2.87
CA ASP A 18 -5.05 9.83 -1.94
C ASP A 18 -4.13 8.64 -2.25
N ILE A 19 -2.82 8.86 -2.11
CA ILE A 19 -1.81 7.83 -2.38
C ILE A 19 -1.85 6.69 -1.37
N MET A 20 -2.28 6.96 -0.13
CA MET A 20 -2.34 5.95 0.92
C MET A 20 -3.29 4.81 0.56
N HIS A 21 -4.51 5.09 0.12
CA HIS A 21 -5.49 4.08 -0.22
C HIS A 21 -5.32 3.50 -1.60
N THR A 22 -4.80 4.29 -2.55
CA THR A 22 -4.64 3.86 -3.94
C THR A 22 -3.36 3.09 -4.20
N TRP A 23 -2.29 3.36 -3.43
CA TRP A 23 -1.01 2.68 -3.54
C TRP A 23 -0.69 1.83 -2.31
N HIS A 24 -0.42 2.46 -1.16
CA HIS A 24 0.14 1.79 0.02
C HIS A 24 -0.76 0.70 0.60
N LEU A 25 -2.05 1.00 0.79
CA LEU A 25 -3.09 0.06 1.26
C LEU A 25 -3.80 -0.65 0.09
N GLY A 26 -3.22 -0.58 -1.11
CA GLY A 26 -3.78 -1.06 -2.35
C GLY A 26 -2.85 -2.08 -3.01
N PRO A 27 -2.45 -1.85 -4.28
CA PRO A 27 -1.62 -2.79 -5.03
C PRO A 27 -0.27 -3.11 -4.37
N MET A 28 0.35 -2.18 -3.65
CA MET A 28 1.64 -2.40 -2.98
C MET A 28 1.54 -3.52 -1.93
N GLN A 29 0.55 -3.45 -1.03
CA GLN A 29 0.32 -4.48 -0.01
C GLN A 29 -0.02 -5.84 -0.62
N GLN A 30 -0.80 -5.85 -1.69
CA GLN A 30 -1.15 -7.06 -2.43
C GLN A 30 0.07 -7.69 -3.11
N PHE A 31 0.96 -6.87 -3.68
CA PHE A 31 2.24 -7.31 -4.23
C PHE A 31 3.15 -7.91 -3.15
N ILE A 32 3.31 -7.23 -2.01
CA ILE A 32 4.13 -7.73 -0.89
C ILE A 32 3.61 -9.08 -0.40
N SER A 33 2.29 -9.19 -0.21
CA SER A 33 1.66 -10.46 0.19
C SER A 33 1.93 -11.57 -0.84
N LEU A 34 1.68 -11.31 -2.13
CA LEU A 34 1.95 -12.26 -3.21
C LEU A 34 3.40 -12.75 -3.22
N ALA A 35 4.35 -11.83 -3.05
CA ALA A 35 5.77 -12.17 -3.06
C ALA A 35 6.16 -13.03 -1.86
N ILE A 36 5.72 -12.67 -0.65
CA ILE A 36 6.02 -13.45 0.55
C ILE A 36 5.38 -14.85 0.49
N HIS A 37 4.13 -14.97 0.03
CA HIS A 37 3.53 -16.28 -0.21
C HIS A 37 4.31 -17.09 -1.25
N SER A 38 4.89 -16.44 -2.26
CA SER A 38 5.73 -17.11 -3.26
C SER A 38 7.07 -17.57 -2.68
N PHE A 39 7.66 -16.83 -1.74
CA PHE A 39 8.83 -17.28 -0.98
C PHE A 39 8.51 -18.50 -0.13
N ILE A 40 7.39 -18.48 0.59
CA ILE A 40 6.94 -19.62 1.40
C ILE A 40 6.71 -20.85 0.52
N ALA A 41 6.04 -20.68 -0.63
CA ALA A 41 5.76 -21.78 -1.56
C ALA A 41 7.00 -22.33 -2.28
N SER A 42 8.10 -21.58 -2.31
CA SER A 42 9.35 -22.05 -2.95
C SER A 42 10.07 -23.14 -2.17
N GLY A 43 9.76 -23.30 -0.88
CA GLY A 43 10.48 -24.23 -0.01
C GLY A 43 11.94 -23.86 0.28
N VAL A 44 12.45 -22.74 -0.26
CA VAL A 44 13.82 -22.25 0.00
C VAL A 44 14.03 -21.96 1.50
N PHE A 45 12.99 -21.47 2.15
CA PHE A 45 13.01 -21.09 3.57
C PHE A 45 12.44 -22.16 4.51
N SER A 46 11.99 -23.28 3.95
CA SER A 46 11.39 -24.37 4.71
C SER A 46 12.43 -25.45 5.03
N PRO A 47 12.49 -25.97 6.26
CA PRO A 47 13.34 -27.11 6.56
C PRO A 47 12.85 -28.35 5.80
N ARG A 48 13.80 -29.12 5.27
CA ARG A 48 13.53 -30.42 4.62
C ARG A 48 13.45 -31.51 5.69
N ALA A 49 12.38 -31.51 6.48
CA ALA A 49 12.10 -32.56 7.44
C ALA A 49 10.98 -33.47 6.93
N ALA A 50 11.17 -34.79 7.03
CA ALA A 50 10.10 -35.75 6.76
C ALA A 50 9.02 -35.64 7.86
N ASN A 51 7.75 -35.77 7.49
CA ASN A 51 6.59 -35.82 8.39
C ASN A 51 6.15 -34.51 9.07
N MET A 52 6.46 -33.34 8.49
CA MET A 52 5.88 -32.08 8.97
C MET A 52 4.54 -31.79 8.30
N GLU A 53 3.58 -31.26 9.06
CA GLU A 53 2.33 -30.78 8.49
C GLU A 53 2.57 -29.52 7.64
N ALA A 54 1.73 -29.32 6.63
CA ALA A 54 1.85 -28.17 5.72
C ALA A 54 1.73 -26.82 6.45
N ALA A 55 1.00 -26.77 7.57
CA ALA A 55 0.88 -25.59 8.41
C ALA A 55 2.24 -25.24 9.07
N ASP A 56 2.89 -26.22 9.71
CA ASP A 56 4.18 -26.04 10.37
C ASP A 56 5.27 -25.60 9.39
N VAL A 57 5.28 -26.19 8.19
CA VAL A 57 6.21 -25.83 7.12
C VAL A 57 6.08 -24.34 6.75
N ARG A 58 4.85 -23.81 6.71
CA ARG A 58 4.60 -22.39 6.41
C ARG A 58 5.01 -21.48 7.56
N GLU A 59 4.77 -21.90 8.80
CA GLU A 59 5.20 -21.15 9.98
C GLU A 59 6.72 -21.05 10.07
N LEU A 60 7.43 -22.16 9.85
CA LEU A 60 8.90 -22.18 9.85
C LEU A 60 9.48 -21.35 8.71
N ALA A 61 8.90 -21.43 7.51
CA ALA A 61 9.30 -20.57 6.39
C ALA A 61 9.14 -19.08 6.74
N LEU A 62 8.02 -18.71 7.37
CA LEU A 62 7.81 -17.34 7.80
C LEU A 62 8.80 -16.93 8.90
N LEU A 63 9.15 -17.81 9.84
CA LEU A 63 10.16 -17.53 10.86
C LEU A 63 11.54 -17.24 10.24
N ALA A 64 11.94 -18.00 9.23
CA ALA A 64 13.16 -17.72 8.47
C ALA A 64 13.08 -16.38 7.72
N ILE A 65 11.96 -16.09 7.05
CA ILE A 65 11.73 -14.80 6.38
C ILE A 65 11.75 -13.63 7.38
N LYS A 66 11.24 -13.81 8.61
CA LYS A 66 11.32 -12.80 9.68
C LYS A 66 12.75 -12.56 10.14
N ALA A 67 13.55 -13.61 10.25
CA ALA A 67 14.96 -13.46 10.60
C ALA A 67 15.69 -12.62 9.54
N GLU A 68 15.43 -12.89 8.26
CA GLU A 68 15.92 -12.11 7.12
C GLU A 68 15.43 -10.65 7.16
N LEU A 69 14.16 -10.42 7.47
CA LEU A 69 13.59 -9.08 7.62
C LEU A 69 14.31 -8.25 8.69
N PHE A 70 14.53 -8.82 9.87
CA PHE A 70 15.23 -8.13 10.95
C PHE A 70 16.73 -7.98 10.69
N GLN A 71 17.34 -8.87 9.90
CA GLN A 71 18.69 -8.68 9.41
C GLN A 71 18.75 -7.50 8.42
N PHE A 72 17.81 -7.44 7.47
CA PHE A 72 17.68 -6.34 6.52
C PHE A 72 17.52 -4.99 7.22
N TYR A 73 16.63 -4.88 8.21
CA TYR A 73 16.48 -3.63 8.99
C TYR A 73 17.73 -3.28 9.79
N ARG A 74 18.43 -4.27 10.38
CA ARG A 74 19.71 -4.02 11.06
C ARG A 74 20.77 -3.46 10.09
N GLN A 75 20.81 -3.97 8.87
CA GLN A 75 21.73 -3.47 7.85
C GLN A 75 21.38 -2.04 7.43
N LEU A 76 20.09 -1.75 7.18
CA LEU A 76 19.65 -0.39 6.85
C LEU A 76 19.99 0.63 7.95
N ARG A 77 19.75 0.29 9.23
CA ARG A 77 20.13 1.16 10.35
C ARG A 77 21.63 1.41 10.46
N ARG A 78 22.44 0.48 9.98
CA ARG A 78 23.91 0.60 9.98
C ARG A 78 24.39 1.49 8.83
N ASP A 79 23.81 1.32 7.64
CA ASP A 79 24.28 1.95 6.41
C ASP A 79 23.66 3.33 6.19
N ASP A 80 22.45 3.57 6.72
CA ASP A 80 21.72 4.83 6.62
C ASP A 80 21.42 5.39 8.02
N PRO A 81 22.22 6.36 8.51
CA PRO A 81 21.98 7.01 9.79
C PRO A 81 20.60 7.66 9.92
N ALA A 82 20.00 8.13 8.81
CA ALA A 82 18.67 8.75 8.80
C ALA A 82 17.53 7.72 8.93
N TRP A 83 17.82 6.44 8.67
CA TRP A 83 16.87 5.34 8.86
C TRP A 83 16.42 5.22 10.32
N LYS A 84 17.25 5.60 11.29
CA LYS A 84 16.87 5.55 12.71
C LYS A 84 15.69 6.48 13.03
N GLU A 85 15.55 7.59 12.31
CA GLU A 85 14.49 8.59 12.53
C GLU A 85 13.30 8.38 11.60
N LYS A 86 13.54 7.96 10.36
CA LYS A 86 12.53 7.92 9.28
C LYS A 86 12.28 6.52 8.71
N GLY A 87 12.87 5.50 9.33
CA GLY A 87 12.79 4.12 8.88
C GLY A 87 11.35 3.62 8.84
N SER A 88 11.04 2.92 7.75
CA SER A 88 9.76 2.22 7.59
C SER A 88 9.97 0.77 8.00
N GLU A 89 9.46 0.39 9.18
CA GLU A 89 9.68 -0.95 9.72
C GLU A 89 8.40 -1.52 10.31
N VAL A 90 8.17 -2.81 10.07
CA VAL A 90 7.13 -3.57 10.77
C VAL A 90 7.71 -4.20 12.03
N TRP A 91 6.98 -4.11 13.14
CA TRP A 91 7.40 -4.71 14.42
C TRP A 91 7.33 -6.23 14.41
N ASN A 92 6.31 -6.79 13.78
CA ASN A 92 6.09 -8.22 13.71
C ASN A 92 5.37 -8.57 12.39
N LEU A 93 5.87 -9.59 11.70
CA LEU A 93 5.22 -10.16 10.52
C LEU A 93 4.63 -11.52 10.90
N THR A 94 3.35 -11.75 10.60
CA THR A 94 2.64 -13.00 10.92
C THR A 94 1.88 -13.53 9.70
N LEU A 95 1.56 -14.84 9.69
CA LEU A 95 0.76 -15.43 8.62
C LEU A 95 -0.64 -14.78 8.54
N GLY A 96 -1.23 -14.45 9.69
CA GLY A 96 -2.52 -13.77 9.75
C GLY A 96 -2.49 -12.40 9.05
N MET A 97 -1.35 -11.70 9.04
CA MET A 97 -1.22 -10.46 8.28
C MET A 97 -1.24 -10.70 6.77
N LEU A 98 -0.72 -11.83 6.31
CA LEU A 98 -0.52 -12.15 4.90
C LEU A 98 -1.77 -12.74 4.21
N GLY A 99 -2.81 -13.06 4.98
CA GLY A 99 -3.97 -13.80 4.46
C GLY A 99 -3.61 -15.22 4.00
N SER A 100 -4.50 -15.84 3.21
CA SER A 100 -4.27 -17.17 2.63
C SER A 100 -3.68 -17.08 1.23
N ALA A 101 -3.24 -18.22 0.69
CA ALA A 101 -2.76 -18.28 -0.70
C ALA A 101 -3.86 -17.90 -1.71
N ASP A 102 -5.12 -18.20 -1.40
CA ASP A 102 -6.28 -17.89 -2.24
C ASP A 102 -6.85 -16.48 -2.00
N SER A 103 -6.56 -15.91 -0.84
CA SER A 103 -7.00 -14.57 -0.45
C SER A 103 -5.84 -13.77 0.11
N LEU A 104 -5.01 -13.30 -0.81
CA LEU A 104 -3.84 -12.48 -0.50
C LEU A 104 -4.26 -11.17 0.16
N GLN A 105 -3.67 -10.91 1.32
CA GLN A 105 -3.88 -9.69 2.08
C GLN A 105 -2.58 -9.27 2.76
N LEU A 106 -2.40 -7.99 3.03
CA LEU A 106 -1.37 -7.55 3.97
C LEU A 106 -2.01 -6.50 4.89
N SER A 107 -2.11 -6.79 6.19
CA SER A 107 -2.66 -5.85 7.18
C SER A 107 -1.58 -4.99 7.85
N ALA A 108 -0.60 -4.52 7.08
CA ALA A 108 0.41 -3.57 7.56
C ALA A 108 -0.14 -2.13 7.57
N LYS A 109 0.47 -1.24 8.35
CA LYS A 109 0.18 0.20 8.23
C LYS A 109 0.77 0.71 6.93
N ALA A 110 0.17 1.75 6.35
CA ALA A 110 0.68 2.36 5.12
C ALA A 110 2.15 2.79 5.25
N ALA A 111 2.52 3.35 6.40
CA ALA A 111 3.88 3.77 6.71
C ALA A 111 4.87 2.59 6.78
N GLU A 112 4.42 1.35 7.02
CA GLU A 112 5.24 0.14 7.12
C GLU A 112 5.41 -0.54 5.75
N SER A 113 4.50 -0.29 4.80
CA SER A 113 4.49 -0.93 3.49
C SER A 113 5.74 -0.58 2.64
N HIS A 114 6.31 0.61 2.81
CA HIS A 114 7.51 1.02 2.07
C HIS A 114 8.74 0.17 2.42
N GLY A 115 8.99 -0.04 3.71
CA GLY A 115 10.08 -0.90 4.20
C GLY A 115 9.91 -2.33 3.75
N LEU A 116 8.66 -2.83 3.79
CA LEU A 116 8.33 -4.16 3.32
C LEU A 116 8.51 -4.32 1.79
N LEU A 117 8.17 -3.31 0.98
CA LEU A 117 8.45 -3.32 -0.46
C LEU A 117 9.95 -3.45 -0.72
N ARG A 118 10.78 -2.62 -0.06
CA ARG A 118 12.24 -2.67 -0.19
C ARG A 118 12.81 -4.01 0.27
N PHE A 119 12.30 -4.55 1.38
CA PHE A 119 12.68 -5.87 1.88
C PHE A 119 12.36 -6.99 0.88
N VAL A 120 11.14 -7.02 0.34
CA VAL A 120 10.72 -8.04 -0.63
C VAL A 120 11.59 -7.99 -1.88
N LEU A 121 11.88 -6.78 -2.40
CA LEU A 121 12.77 -6.63 -3.55
C LEU A 121 14.20 -7.10 -3.22
N TRP A 122 14.70 -6.74 -2.04
CA TRP A 122 16.01 -7.21 -1.56
C TRP A 122 16.07 -8.74 -1.47
N MET A 123 15.03 -9.40 -0.96
CA MET A 123 14.92 -10.87 -0.92
C MET A 123 14.93 -11.48 -2.33
N LEU A 124 14.16 -10.90 -3.27
CA LEU A 124 14.11 -11.33 -4.67
C LEU A 124 15.49 -11.29 -5.35
N HIS A 125 16.28 -10.26 -5.04
CA HIS A 125 17.66 -10.16 -5.54
C HIS A 125 18.63 -11.09 -4.80
N LYS A 126 18.57 -11.14 -3.46
CA LYS A 126 19.47 -11.94 -2.63
C LYS A 126 19.39 -13.44 -2.98
N TYR A 127 18.18 -13.95 -3.16
CA TYR A 127 17.92 -15.38 -3.45
C TYR A 127 17.64 -15.64 -4.93
N LYS A 128 18.06 -14.75 -5.83
CA LYS A 128 17.80 -14.86 -7.27
C LYS A 128 18.24 -16.21 -7.85
N SER A 129 19.40 -16.71 -7.40
CA SER A 129 19.95 -18.00 -7.86
C SER A 129 19.11 -19.19 -7.37
N ASP A 130 18.72 -19.20 -6.09
CA ASP A 130 17.85 -20.23 -5.52
C ASP A 130 16.44 -20.22 -6.13
N PHE A 131 15.98 -19.05 -6.55
CA PHE A 131 14.71 -18.89 -7.25
C PHE A 131 14.78 -19.30 -8.71
N ALA A 132 15.94 -19.18 -9.36
CA ALA A 132 16.16 -19.64 -10.71
C ALA A 132 16.20 -21.18 -10.82
N SER A 133 16.58 -21.88 -9.75
CA SER A 133 16.57 -23.36 -9.70
C SER A 133 15.18 -23.95 -9.39
N GLN A 134 14.18 -23.12 -9.12
CA GLN A 134 12.80 -23.56 -8.87
C GLN A 134 12.14 -24.12 -10.15
N PRO A 135 11.02 -24.86 -10.02
CA PRO A 135 10.25 -25.29 -11.17
C PRO A 135 9.92 -24.12 -12.11
N PRO A 136 9.92 -24.32 -13.45
CA PRO A 136 9.87 -23.22 -14.42
C PRO A 136 8.75 -22.20 -14.21
N ALA A 137 7.56 -22.66 -13.79
CA ALA A 137 6.43 -21.81 -13.49
C ALA A 137 6.70 -20.85 -12.31
N LEU A 138 7.30 -21.37 -11.23
CA LEU A 138 7.62 -20.58 -10.05
C LEU A 138 8.82 -19.66 -10.29
N ALA A 139 9.86 -20.15 -10.97
CA ALA A 139 11.01 -19.32 -11.36
C ALA A 139 10.57 -18.12 -12.21
N ARG A 140 9.68 -18.34 -13.21
CA ARG A 140 9.09 -17.27 -14.02
C ARG A 140 8.29 -16.29 -13.17
N LYS A 141 7.46 -16.78 -12.24
CA LYS A 141 6.68 -15.94 -11.32
C LYS A 141 7.59 -15.04 -10.49
N LEU A 142 8.66 -15.57 -9.90
CA LEU A 142 9.61 -14.81 -9.09
C LEU A 142 10.39 -13.79 -9.92
N ALA A 143 10.76 -14.11 -11.16
CA ALA A 143 11.35 -13.14 -12.09
C ALA A 143 10.41 -11.97 -12.41
N LEU A 144 9.12 -12.26 -12.65
CA LEU A 144 8.10 -11.23 -12.87
C LEU A 144 7.89 -10.36 -11.63
N LEU A 145 7.88 -10.96 -10.43
CA LEU A 145 7.79 -10.23 -9.17
C LEU A 145 9.01 -9.33 -8.93
N THR A 146 10.21 -9.78 -9.31
CA THR A 146 11.43 -8.97 -9.24
C THR A 146 11.28 -7.71 -10.10
N ALA A 147 10.96 -7.88 -11.38
CA ALA A 147 10.80 -6.76 -12.30
C ALA A 147 9.62 -5.84 -11.94
N ALA A 148 8.56 -6.38 -11.32
CA ALA A 148 7.47 -5.58 -10.77
C ALA A 148 7.94 -4.76 -9.57
N GLY A 149 8.66 -5.37 -8.62
CA GLY A 149 9.21 -4.69 -7.45
C GLY A 149 10.18 -3.56 -7.82
N GLU A 150 11.04 -3.76 -8.81
CA GLU A 150 11.91 -2.71 -9.36
C GLU A 150 11.11 -1.51 -9.86
N ALA A 151 10.05 -1.76 -10.63
CA ALA A 151 9.18 -0.69 -11.14
C ALA A 151 8.41 0.02 -10.01
N ALA A 152 7.97 -0.72 -8.98
CA ALA A 152 7.32 -0.15 -7.80
C ALA A 152 8.27 0.75 -6.99
N VAL A 153 9.53 0.36 -6.81
CA VAL A 153 10.54 1.18 -6.12
C VAL A 153 10.88 2.43 -6.94
N ALA A 154 11.07 2.28 -8.26
CA ALA A 154 11.29 3.43 -9.15
C ALA A 154 10.11 4.42 -9.12
N MET A 155 8.87 3.92 -8.95
CA MET A 155 7.70 4.77 -8.76
C MET A 155 7.74 5.53 -7.43
N ASP A 156 8.09 4.86 -6.33
CA ASP A 156 8.26 5.47 -5.01
C ASP A 156 9.35 6.56 -5.02
N GLU A 157 10.44 6.37 -5.77
CA GLU A 157 11.51 7.36 -5.92
C GLU A 157 11.03 8.65 -6.60
N VAL A 158 10.18 8.56 -7.63
CA VAL A 158 9.56 9.74 -8.26
C VAL A 158 8.66 10.46 -7.26
N LEU A 159 7.88 9.72 -6.46
CA LEU A 159 6.97 10.28 -5.47
C LEU A 159 7.69 10.93 -4.28
N GLN A 160 8.89 10.47 -3.96
CA GLN A 160 9.73 10.99 -2.88
C GLN A 160 10.36 12.36 -3.21
N GLN A 161 10.33 12.79 -4.47
CA GLN A 161 10.81 14.12 -4.82
C GLN A 161 10.01 15.21 -4.08
N GLU A 162 10.70 16.14 -3.41
CA GLU A 162 10.09 17.25 -2.65
C GLU A 162 9.48 18.36 -3.54
N ASN A 163 9.14 18.03 -4.79
CA ASN A 163 8.53 18.96 -5.72
C ASN A 163 7.03 19.04 -5.44
N ARG A 164 6.54 20.23 -5.07
CA ARG A 164 5.10 20.45 -4.87
C ARG A 164 4.29 20.29 -6.14
N GLN A 165 4.87 20.66 -7.28
CA GLN A 165 4.29 20.50 -8.60
C GLN A 165 5.09 19.44 -9.37
N PHE A 166 4.39 18.44 -9.87
CA PHE A 166 5.02 17.47 -10.77
C PHE A 166 5.14 18.06 -12.17
N LYS A 167 6.32 17.90 -12.76
CA LYS A 167 6.49 18.21 -14.18
C LYS A 167 5.81 17.13 -15.00
N ARG A 168 5.46 17.45 -16.25
CA ARG A 168 4.88 16.48 -17.18
C ARG A 168 5.74 15.22 -17.32
N LEU A 169 7.06 15.37 -17.30
CA LEU A 169 8.02 14.26 -17.35
C LEU A 169 7.93 13.36 -16.11
N ASP A 170 7.75 13.94 -14.92
CA ASP A 170 7.62 13.17 -13.66
C ASP A 170 6.33 12.36 -13.68
N CYS A 171 5.20 12.97 -14.10
CA CYS A 171 3.93 12.26 -14.26
C CYS A 171 4.01 11.13 -15.30
N GLN A 172 4.69 11.37 -16.43
CA GLN A 172 4.89 10.34 -17.46
C GLN A 172 5.73 9.18 -16.91
N THR A 173 6.82 9.48 -16.22
CA THR A 173 7.69 8.47 -15.59
C THR A 173 6.90 7.67 -14.56
N LEU A 174 6.14 8.35 -13.70
CA LEU A 174 5.29 7.74 -12.69
C LEU A 174 4.26 6.79 -13.33
N LEU A 175 3.57 7.23 -14.38
CA LEU A 175 2.61 6.39 -15.11
C LEU A 175 3.29 5.18 -15.75
N GLN A 176 4.44 5.37 -16.39
CA GLN A 176 5.17 4.30 -17.06
C GLN A 176 5.62 3.23 -16.06
N GLN A 177 6.22 3.63 -14.93
CA GLN A 177 6.65 2.70 -13.90
C GLN A 177 5.45 1.98 -13.27
N TYR A 178 4.34 2.69 -13.05
CA TYR A 178 3.14 2.07 -12.52
C TYR A 178 2.52 1.04 -13.48
N LEU A 179 2.37 1.38 -14.77
CA LEU A 179 1.83 0.46 -15.77
C LEU A 179 2.75 -0.76 -15.96
N ARG A 180 4.07 -0.56 -15.89
CA ARG A 180 5.05 -1.66 -15.89
C ARG A 180 4.87 -2.56 -14.67
N PHE A 181 4.82 -2.00 -13.46
CA PHE A 181 4.54 -2.72 -12.22
C PHE A 181 3.25 -3.54 -12.36
N LEU A 182 2.15 -2.90 -12.77
CA LEU A 182 0.84 -3.51 -12.83
C LEU A 182 0.80 -4.66 -13.85
N SER A 183 1.38 -4.46 -15.05
CA SER A 183 1.48 -5.51 -16.07
C SER A 183 2.24 -6.74 -15.57
N LEU A 184 3.38 -6.53 -14.90
CA LEU A 184 4.22 -7.61 -14.39
C LEU A 184 3.60 -8.30 -13.17
N TYR A 185 3.02 -7.53 -12.26
CA TYR A 185 2.28 -8.03 -11.09
C TYR A 185 1.12 -8.94 -11.50
N LEU A 186 0.29 -8.52 -12.47
CA LEU A 186 -0.82 -9.34 -12.96
C LEU A 186 -0.32 -10.62 -13.63
N LYS A 187 0.74 -10.54 -14.45
CA LYS A 187 1.38 -11.72 -15.05
C LYS A 187 1.96 -12.68 -14.02
N ALA A 188 2.36 -12.18 -12.86
CA ALA A 188 2.81 -13.00 -11.74
C ALA A 188 1.67 -13.64 -10.93
N GLY A 189 0.41 -13.47 -11.34
CA GLY A 189 -0.77 -13.97 -10.61
C GLY A 189 -1.35 -12.98 -9.61
N GLY A 190 -0.98 -11.70 -9.71
CA GLY A 190 -1.63 -10.62 -9.01
C GLY A 190 -3.08 -10.41 -9.43
N VAL A 191 -3.88 -9.80 -8.57
CA VAL A 191 -5.33 -9.60 -8.80
C VAL A 191 -5.60 -8.13 -9.10
N TRP A 192 -6.34 -7.87 -10.19
CA TRP A 192 -6.84 -6.53 -10.47
C TRP A 192 -7.89 -6.12 -9.44
N ARG A 193 -7.72 -4.96 -8.82
CA ARG A 193 -8.67 -4.36 -7.88
C ARG A 193 -9.04 -2.96 -8.35
N PRO A 194 -10.22 -2.41 -7.95
CA PRO A 194 -10.58 -1.03 -8.26
C PRO A 194 -9.50 -0.01 -7.88
N LYS A 195 -8.79 -0.24 -6.77
CA LYS A 195 -7.65 0.58 -6.33
C LYS A 195 -6.52 0.66 -7.37
N CYS A 196 -6.31 -0.39 -8.17
CA CYS A 196 -5.31 -0.37 -9.24
C CYS A 196 -5.67 0.70 -10.30
N HIS A 197 -6.95 0.83 -10.63
CA HIS A 197 -7.41 1.84 -11.57
C HIS A 197 -7.35 3.25 -10.98
N LEU A 198 -7.70 3.41 -9.70
CA LEU A 198 -7.67 4.71 -9.03
C LEU A 198 -6.27 5.34 -9.03
N LEU A 199 -5.20 4.54 -8.98
CA LEU A 199 -3.85 5.08 -9.08
C LEU A 199 -3.55 5.69 -10.45
N VAL A 200 -4.12 5.17 -11.54
CA VAL A 200 -3.99 5.80 -12.88
C VAL A 200 -4.59 7.21 -12.85
N HIS A 201 -5.77 7.35 -12.26
CA HIS A 201 -6.41 8.66 -12.10
C HIS A 201 -5.64 9.59 -11.16
N MET A 202 -5.02 9.05 -10.10
CA MET A 202 -4.12 9.82 -9.24
C MET A 202 -2.97 10.43 -10.05
N VAL A 203 -2.31 9.64 -10.91
CA VAL A 203 -1.21 10.14 -11.76
C VAL A 203 -1.70 11.18 -12.76
N GLN A 204 -2.86 10.96 -13.39
CA GLN A 204 -3.46 11.95 -14.30
C GLN A 204 -3.72 13.28 -13.59
N ARG A 205 -4.26 13.24 -12.37
CA ARG A 205 -4.59 14.43 -11.57
C ARG A 205 -3.37 15.10 -10.96
N ALA A 206 -2.22 14.42 -10.86
CA ALA A 206 -1.00 14.98 -10.29
C ALA A 206 -0.45 16.18 -11.09
N LEU A 207 -0.81 16.32 -12.38
CA LEU A 207 -0.48 17.49 -13.19
C LEU A 207 -1.13 18.77 -12.64
N ASP A 208 -2.39 18.68 -12.21
CA ASP A 208 -3.16 19.85 -11.74
C ASP A 208 -3.09 19.99 -10.21
N ARG A 209 -3.08 18.86 -9.50
CA ARG A 209 -3.10 18.81 -8.03
C ARG A 209 -1.71 18.80 -7.38
N GLY A 210 -0.66 18.59 -8.17
CA GLY A 210 0.71 18.46 -7.68
C GLY A 210 1.03 17.08 -7.11
N ASN A 211 2.11 16.98 -6.32
CA ASN A 211 2.59 15.71 -5.79
C ASN A 211 1.58 15.07 -4.82
N PRO A 212 1.07 13.85 -5.12
CA PRO A 212 0.12 13.12 -4.27
C PRO A 212 0.53 12.92 -2.82
N ARG A 213 1.84 12.84 -2.56
CA ARG A 213 2.38 12.68 -1.20
C ARG A 213 2.17 13.91 -0.32
N LEU A 214 2.05 15.10 -0.90
CA LEU A 214 2.05 16.36 -0.15
C LEU A 214 0.64 16.84 0.21
N TYR A 215 -0.39 16.38 -0.48
CA TYR A 215 -1.78 16.77 -0.19
C TYR A 215 -2.57 15.68 0.54
N SER A 216 -2.04 14.46 0.68
CA SER A 216 -2.63 13.44 1.54
C SER A 216 -2.09 13.58 2.97
N THR A 217 -2.93 13.95 3.93
CA THR A 217 -2.48 14.08 5.33
C THR A 217 -3.12 13.02 6.23
N TYR A 218 -2.42 12.61 7.30
CA TYR A 218 -3.01 11.75 8.34
C TYR A 218 -4.21 12.38 9.05
N ARG A 219 -4.33 13.72 8.99
CA ARG A 219 -5.52 14.43 9.47
C ARG A 219 -6.75 14.06 8.65
N ASP A 220 -6.61 13.93 7.33
CA ASP A 220 -7.68 13.50 6.44
C ASP A 220 -8.13 12.07 6.79
N GLU A 221 -7.20 11.20 7.19
CA GLU A 221 -7.55 9.84 7.63
C GLU A 221 -8.37 9.82 8.92
N THR A 222 -8.04 10.70 9.87
CA THR A 222 -8.83 10.84 11.10
C THR A 222 -10.26 11.29 10.78
N LEU A 223 -10.41 12.24 9.85
CA LEU A 223 -11.70 12.72 9.38
C LEU A 223 -12.47 11.61 8.63
N ASN A 224 -11.80 10.84 7.78
CA ASN A 224 -12.39 9.67 7.11
C ASN A 224 -12.91 8.65 8.13
N GLY A 225 -12.16 8.40 9.21
CA GLY A 225 -12.57 7.53 10.30
C GLY A 225 -13.84 8.00 11.02
N VAL A 226 -13.97 9.31 11.24
CA VAL A 226 -15.18 9.93 11.81
C VAL A 226 -16.36 9.77 10.85
N ILE A 227 -16.19 10.11 9.58
CA ILE A 227 -17.23 9.97 8.55
C ILE A 227 -17.66 8.50 8.42
N ALA A 228 -16.72 7.56 8.44
CA ALA A 228 -17.02 6.13 8.39
C ALA A 228 -17.82 5.65 9.61
N LYS A 229 -17.52 6.16 10.82
CA LYS A 229 -18.33 5.88 12.03
C LYS A 229 -19.76 6.42 11.90
N ILE A 230 -19.91 7.65 11.38
CA ILE A 230 -21.22 8.25 11.10
C ILE A 230 -21.98 7.39 10.09
N ALA A 231 -21.34 7.02 8.99
CA ALA A 231 -21.92 6.22 7.92
C ALA A 231 -22.36 4.83 8.39
N ARG A 232 -21.59 4.16 9.26
CA ARG A 232 -21.98 2.86 9.86
C ARG A 232 -23.19 2.96 10.78
N SER A 233 -23.41 4.13 11.39
CA SER A 233 -24.58 4.37 12.25
C SER A 233 -25.86 4.73 11.47
N ALA A 234 -25.75 4.96 10.16
CA ALA A 234 -26.87 5.43 9.34
C ALA A 234 -27.60 4.26 8.68
N HIS A 235 -28.94 4.30 8.73
CA HIS A 235 -29.77 3.30 8.06
C HIS A 235 -29.69 3.45 6.53
N ARG A 236 -29.60 2.33 5.80
CA ARG A 236 -29.39 2.32 4.33
C ARG A 236 -30.37 3.21 3.52
N ARG A 237 -31.63 3.34 3.95
CA ARG A 237 -32.64 4.14 3.24
C ARG A 237 -32.45 5.65 3.40
N THR A 238 -31.81 6.09 4.48
CA THR A 238 -31.57 7.51 4.79
C THR A 238 -30.08 7.84 4.86
N TRP A 239 -29.25 6.94 4.35
CA TRP A 239 -27.81 6.90 4.59
C TRP A 239 -27.12 8.23 4.28
N SER A 240 -27.34 8.75 3.06
CA SER A 240 -26.76 10.02 2.62
C SER A 240 -27.22 11.19 3.50
N ASN A 241 -28.54 11.32 3.71
CA ASN A 241 -29.12 12.44 4.45
C ASN A 241 -28.65 12.48 5.91
N VAL A 242 -28.58 11.32 6.57
CA VAL A 242 -28.12 11.19 7.95
C VAL A 242 -26.63 11.51 8.07
N ILE A 243 -25.81 11.09 7.10
CA ILE A 243 -24.39 11.45 7.07
C ILE A 243 -24.23 12.97 6.96
N HIS A 244 -24.88 13.61 5.97
CA HIS A 244 -24.80 15.05 5.79
C HIS A 244 -25.26 15.82 7.04
N PHE A 245 -26.41 15.46 7.60
CA PHE A 245 -26.93 16.10 8.82
C PHE A 245 -25.96 15.99 9.99
N LYS A 246 -25.42 14.79 10.25
CA LYS A 246 -24.47 14.58 11.36
C LYS A 246 -23.13 15.29 11.13
N CYS A 247 -22.64 15.33 9.90
CA CYS A 247 -21.44 16.09 9.55
C CYS A 247 -21.64 17.60 9.77
N ASN A 248 -22.80 18.15 9.39
CA ASN A 248 -23.11 19.57 9.61
C ASN A 248 -23.15 19.93 11.10
N ILE A 249 -23.78 19.11 11.94
CA ILE A 249 -23.79 19.33 13.40
C ILE A 249 -22.38 19.37 13.98
N LEU A 250 -21.52 18.43 13.56
CA LEU A 250 -20.13 18.38 14.03
C LEU A 250 -19.33 19.61 13.57
N HIS A 251 -19.56 20.06 12.34
CA HIS A 251 -18.94 21.27 11.82
C HIS A 251 -19.35 22.50 12.63
N GLU A 252 -20.66 22.70 12.86
CA GLU A 252 -21.18 23.82 13.65
C GLU A 252 -20.64 23.83 15.09
N LYS A 253 -20.58 22.67 15.76
CA LYS A 253 -20.03 22.55 17.11
C LYS A 253 -18.56 22.91 17.18
N ASN A 254 -17.75 22.43 16.24
CA ASN A 254 -16.33 22.76 16.19
C ASN A 254 -16.08 24.22 15.81
N LEU A 255 -16.90 24.80 14.92
CA LEU A 255 -16.81 26.21 14.54
C LEU A 255 -17.09 27.12 15.75
N LYS A 256 -18.13 26.81 16.55
CA LYS A 256 -18.43 27.53 17.79
C LYS A 256 -17.28 27.47 18.79
N ALA A 257 -16.76 26.29 19.07
CA ALA A 257 -15.63 26.12 19.98
C ALA A 257 -14.36 26.86 19.52
N TYR A 258 -14.10 26.94 18.20
CA TYR A 258 -12.98 27.70 17.64
C TYR A 258 -13.16 29.22 17.82
N LEU A 259 -14.36 29.73 17.58
CA LEU A 259 -14.67 31.15 17.77
C LEU A 259 -14.60 31.57 19.25
N GLU A 260 -15.00 30.69 20.16
CA GLU A 260 -14.91 30.90 21.61
C GLU A 260 -13.46 30.89 22.13
N THR A 261 -12.55 30.19 21.47
CA THR A 261 -11.12 30.10 21.85
C THR A 261 -10.23 31.15 21.20
N GLN A 262 -10.65 31.76 20.09
CA GLN A 262 -9.96 32.89 19.43
C GLN A 262 -10.41 34.27 19.96
N GLY A 263 -11.44 34.30 20.82
CA GLY A 263 -11.97 35.50 21.46
C GLY A 263 -11.41 35.78 22.86
N GLN A 264 -10.37 35.05 23.29
CA GLN A 264 -9.58 35.29 24.51
C GLN A 264 -8.15 35.68 24.13
#